data_AF-A0A1Y2TG36-F1
#
_entry.id   AF-A0A1Y2TG36-F1
#
_cell.length_a   1.000
_cell.length_b   1.000
_cell.length_c   1.000
_cell.angle_alpha   90.00
_cell.angle_beta   90.00
_cell.angle_gamma   90.00
#
_symmetry.space_group_name_H-M   'P 1'
#
loop_
_entity.id
_entity.type
_entity.pdbx_description
1 polymer ?
#
loop_
_entity_poly.entity_id
_entity_poly.type
_entity_poly.pdbx_seq_one_letter_code
_entity_poly.pdbx_strand_id
1 'polypeptide(L)'
;MSRFAVYCDWTITVRKCLDGEPPPSHLATFHLKKGCIQFPLVGIEPSSCVAEFYQKQLDEVDRSRLDDKRKELYRKFQCRVVDAHAAVEEVGVSTGTISTLREPLAQLQAALDLMEELNSYDEKNPVHWFEVFPTKDVKFHLSPKDLWLHFKLESIRPCLVFLVRLLKLILPDHLDMWIECEASLTRKEWIRQFILDSPNPPEDADLARPMGFDLIVRQA
;
A
#
# COMPACT_ATOMS: atom_id res chain seq x y z
N MET A 1 11.75 10.67 7.17
CA MET A 1 11.30 9.69 6.17
C MET A 1 10.32 8.67 6.76
N SER A 2 9.01 8.90 6.62
CA SER A 2 7.96 7.96 7.07
C SER A 2 8.21 6.55 6.53
N ARG A 3 7.70 5.52 7.22
CA ARG A 3 7.80 4.14 6.71
C ARG A 3 7.19 4.02 5.32
N PHE A 4 6.15 4.81 5.05
CA PHE A 4 5.57 5.00 3.72
C PHE A 4 6.57 5.53 2.69
N ALA A 5 7.31 6.61 3.00
CA ALA A 5 8.31 7.16 2.10
C ALA A 5 9.40 6.15 1.74
N VAL A 6 9.79 5.27 2.69
CA VAL A 6 10.75 4.19 2.42
C VAL A 6 10.21 3.22 1.35
N TYR A 7 8.92 2.88 1.39
CA TYR A 7 8.31 2.05 0.34
C TYR A 7 8.28 2.77 -1.02
N CYS A 8 7.95 4.06 -1.04
CA CYS A 8 8.02 4.87 -2.26
C CYS A 8 9.44 4.91 -2.84
N ASP A 9 10.44 5.19 -2.02
CA ASP A 9 11.85 5.28 -2.41
C ASP A 9 12.35 3.97 -3.01
N TRP A 10 12.04 2.83 -2.38
CA TRP A 10 12.40 1.51 -2.92
C TRP A 10 11.70 1.20 -4.24
N THR A 11 10.42 1.53 -4.36
CA THR A 11 9.65 1.30 -5.60
C THR A 11 10.24 2.11 -6.76
N ILE A 12 10.48 3.41 -6.54
CA ILE A 12 11.10 4.31 -7.51
C ILE A 12 12.48 3.81 -7.91
N THR A 13 13.30 3.46 -6.92
CA THR A 13 14.66 2.97 -7.12
C THR A 13 14.67 1.72 -7.98
N VAL A 14 13.86 0.71 -7.63
CA VAL A 14 13.80 -0.54 -8.38
C VAL A 14 13.29 -0.33 -9.79
N ARG A 15 12.25 0.50 -9.98
CA ARG A 15 11.74 0.81 -11.33
C ARG A 15 12.83 1.43 -12.20
N LYS A 16 13.53 2.44 -11.69
CA LYS A 16 14.65 3.08 -12.41
C LYS A 16 15.73 2.08 -12.79
N CYS A 17 16.10 1.18 -11.87
CA CYS A 17 17.06 0.12 -12.16
C CYS A 17 16.57 -0.87 -13.24
N LEU A 18 15.27 -1.18 -13.26
CA LEU A 18 14.67 -2.01 -14.33
C LEU A 18 14.61 -1.31 -15.69
N ASP A 19 14.66 0.02 -15.71
CA ASP A 19 14.74 0.84 -16.91
C ASP A 19 16.20 1.09 -17.36
N GLY A 20 17.17 0.54 -16.64
CA GLY A 20 18.60 0.59 -16.97
C GLY A 20 19.38 1.71 -16.30
N GLU A 21 18.75 2.49 -15.41
CA GLU A 21 19.47 3.45 -14.57
C GLU A 21 20.33 2.71 -13.53
N PRO A 22 21.51 3.25 -13.16
CA PRO A 22 22.31 2.67 -12.09
C PRO A 22 21.61 2.85 -10.73
N PRO A 23 21.83 1.94 -9.77
CA PRO A 23 21.33 2.11 -8.41
C PRO A 23 21.92 3.38 -7.76
N PRO A 24 21.13 4.10 -6.93
CA PRO A 24 21.62 5.29 -6.24
C PRO A 24 22.84 4.97 -5.37
N SER A 25 23.90 5.78 -5.49
CA SER A 25 25.18 5.56 -4.80
C SER A 25 25.12 5.59 -3.28
N HIS A 26 24.06 6.18 -2.71
CA HIS A 26 23.84 6.28 -1.26
C HIS A 26 23.01 5.12 -0.69
N LEU A 27 22.36 4.33 -1.54
CA LEU A 27 21.75 3.06 -1.12
C LEU A 27 22.87 2.01 -1.13
N ALA A 28 22.90 1.15 -0.12
CA ALA A 28 23.88 0.06 -0.03
C ALA A 28 23.93 -0.73 -1.35
N THR A 29 25.09 -1.30 -1.67
CA THR A 29 25.29 -2.08 -2.91
C THR A 29 24.29 -3.23 -2.96
N PHE A 30 23.26 -3.12 -3.80
CA PHE A 30 22.27 -4.18 -4.04
C PHE A 30 22.33 -4.64 -5.49
N HIS A 31 21.99 -5.90 -5.73
CA HIS A 31 21.91 -6.47 -7.05
C HIS A 31 20.47 -6.86 -7.40
N LEU A 32 20.09 -6.56 -8.64
CA LEU A 32 18.86 -7.09 -9.21
C LEU A 32 19.03 -8.59 -9.48
N LYS A 33 17.97 -9.37 -9.21
CA LYS A 33 17.94 -10.81 -9.52
C LYS A 33 18.22 -11.04 -11.01
N LYS A 34 19.28 -11.82 -11.29
CA LYS A 34 19.67 -12.23 -12.66
C LYS A 34 19.02 -13.54 -13.13
N GLY A 35 18.25 -14.20 -12.25
CA GLY A 35 17.63 -15.50 -12.52
C GLY A 35 16.19 -15.41 -13.04
N CYS A 36 15.65 -16.55 -13.43
CA CYS A 36 14.26 -16.68 -13.86
C CYS A 36 13.27 -16.54 -12.69
N ILE A 37 12.05 -16.14 -13.03
CA ILE A 37 10.90 -16.04 -12.12
C ILE A 37 9.81 -16.96 -12.67
N GLN A 38 9.22 -17.78 -11.80
CA GLN A 38 8.15 -18.70 -12.15
C GLN A 38 6.79 -18.01 -12.00
N PHE A 39 5.87 -18.29 -12.93
CA PHE A 39 4.50 -17.78 -12.94
C PHE A 39 3.48 -18.94 -12.95
N PRO A 40 2.29 -18.77 -12.35
CA PRO A 40 1.83 -17.58 -11.61
C PRO A 40 2.65 -17.33 -10.33
N LEU A 41 2.76 -16.07 -9.91
CA LEU A 41 3.52 -15.73 -8.71
C LEU A 41 2.86 -16.33 -7.47
N VAL A 42 3.61 -17.14 -6.72
CA VAL A 42 3.09 -17.81 -5.53
C VAL A 42 2.78 -16.78 -4.44
N GLY A 43 1.59 -16.90 -3.86
CA GLY A 43 1.14 -16.05 -2.76
C GLY A 43 0.72 -14.65 -3.20
N ILE A 44 0.49 -14.39 -4.48
CA ILE A 44 -0.17 -13.15 -4.93
C ILE A 44 -1.69 -13.38 -4.96
N GLU A 45 -2.44 -12.47 -4.34
CA GLU A 45 -3.90 -12.48 -4.37
C GLU A 45 -4.40 -12.28 -5.81
N PRO A 46 -5.45 -12.99 -6.25
CA PRO A 46 -6.04 -12.76 -7.55
C PRO A 46 -6.60 -11.34 -7.68
N SER A 47 -6.52 -10.76 -8.88
CA SER A 47 -7.01 -9.40 -9.16
C SER A 47 -8.49 -9.24 -8.81
N SER A 48 -9.30 -10.30 -9.01
CA SER A 48 -10.72 -10.33 -8.63
C SER A 48 -10.94 -10.18 -7.13
N CYS A 49 -10.14 -10.86 -6.30
CA CYS A 49 -10.23 -10.77 -4.83
C CYS A 49 -9.84 -9.38 -4.33
N VAL A 50 -8.81 -8.79 -4.94
CA VAL A 50 -8.37 -7.41 -4.64
C VAL A 50 -9.42 -6.39 -5.08
N ALA A 51 -10.05 -6.59 -6.24
CA ALA A 51 -11.13 -5.74 -6.72
C ALA A 51 -12.35 -5.80 -5.80
N GLU A 52 -12.73 -6.98 -5.31
CA GLU A 52 -13.83 -7.13 -4.35
C GLU A 52 -13.54 -6.43 -3.02
N PHE A 53 -12.29 -6.52 -2.53
CA PHE A 53 -11.86 -5.78 -1.33
C PHE A 53 -12.03 -4.27 -1.54
N TYR A 54 -11.49 -3.72 -2.63
CA TYR A 54 -11.56 -2.29 -2.88
C TYR A 54 -12.97 -1.80 -3.20
N GLN A 55 -13.81 -2.61 -3.84
CA GLN A 55 -15.21 -2.26 -4.07
C GLN A 55 -15.96 -2.02 -2.75
N LYS A 56 -15.72 -2.82 -1.72
CA LYS A 56 -16.33 -2.61 -0.39
C LYS A 56 -15.88 -1.29 0.24
N GLN A 57 -14.60 -0.95 0.10
CA GLN A 57 -14.07 0.31 0.62
C GLN A 57 -14.59 1.52 -0.18
N LEU A 58 -14.72 1.36 -1.50
CA LEU A 58 -15.27 2.37 -2.39
C LEU A 58 -16.72 2.68 -2.06
N ASP A 59 -17.53 1.66 -1.79
CA ASP A 59 -18.93 1.84 -1.38
C ASP A 59 -19.04 2.71 -0.12
N GLU A 60 -18.13 2.54 0.85
CA GLU A 60 -18.05 3.42 2.02
C GLU A 60 -17.67 4.85 1.62
N VAL A 61 -16.62 5.02 0.80
CA VAL A 61 -16.17 6.33 0.28
C VAL A 61 -17.27 7.05 -0.49
N ASP A 62 -18.03 6.35 -1.33
CA ASP A 62 -19.09 6.94 -2.13
C ASP A 62 -20.28 7.39 -1.27
N ARG A 63 -20.62 6.64 -0.22
CA ARG A 63 -21.65 7.02 0.77
C ARG A 63 -21.23 8.17 1.69
N SER A 64 -19.92 8.40 1.84
CA SER A 64 -19.40 9.52 2.63
C SER A 64 -19.71 10.88 2.00
N ARG A 65 -19.52 11.94 2.77
CA ARG A 65 -19.57 13.33 2.26
C ARG A 65 -18.18 13.93 2.08
N LEU A 66 -17.16 13.09 1.92
CA LEU A 66 -15.83 13.55 1.50
C LEU A 66 -15.96 14.35 0.20
N ASP A 67 -15.12 15.36 0.05
CA ASP A 67 -15.10 16.13 -1.19
C ASP A 67 -14.75 15.27 -2.41
N ASP A 68 -15.12 15.77 -3.58
CA ASP A 68 -14.98 15.02 -4.83
C ASP A 68 -13.52 14.72 -5.18
N LYS A 69 -12.58 15.58 -4.77
CA LYS A 69 -11.16 15.40 -5.04
C LYS A 69 -10.59 14.23 -4.24
N ARG A 70 -10.96 14.07 -2.96
CA ARG A 70 -10.61 12.88 -2.15
C ARG A 70 -11.13 11.61 -2.77
N LYS A 71 -12.41 11.63 -3.16
CA LYS A 71 -13.08 10.47 -3.79
C LYS A 71 -12.41 10.10 -5.10
N GLU A 72 -12.08 11.08 -5.94
CA GLU A 72 -11.38 10.87 -7.20
C GLU A 72 -9.98 10.26 -6.98
N LEU A 73 -9.17 10.83 -6.08
CA LEU A 73 -7.84 10.31 -5.78
C LEU A 73 -7.89 8.89 -5.24
N TYR A 74 -8.82 8.62 -4.32
CA TYR A 74 -9.03 7.28 -3.78
C TYR A 74 -9.45 6.28 -4.87
N ARG A 75 -10.39 6.65 -5.75
CA ARG A 75 -10.81 5.82 -6.89
C ARG A 75 -9.66 5.50 -7.83
N LYS A 76 -8.82 6.48 -8.16
CA LYS A 76 -7.65 6.23 -9.00
C LYS A 76 -6.65 5.32 -8.30
N PHE A 77 -6.43 5.52 -7.00
CA PHE A 77 -5.53 4.69 -6.20
C PHE A 77 -5.92 3.21 -6.27
N GLN A 78 -7.18 2.86 -5.96
CA GLN A 78 -7.63 1.47 -6.00
C GLN A 78 -7.49 0.85 -7.40
N CYS A 79 -7.80 1.62 -8.46
CA CYS A 79 -7.70 1.13 -9.83
C CYS A 79 -6.26 0.74 -10.14
N ARG A 80 -5.29 1.57 -9.73
CA ARG A 80 -3.86 1.26 -9.90
C ARG A 80 -3.42 0.02 -9.15
N VAL A 81 -3.97 -0.23 -7.95
CA VAL A 81 -3.65 -1.47 -7.22
C VAL A 81 -4.23 -2.70 -7.93
N VAL A 82 -5.48 -2.63 -8.39
CA VAL A 82 -6.12 -3.72 -9.14
C VAL A 82 -5.39 -3.99 -10.46
N ASP A 83 -5.05 -2.93 -11.21
CA ASP A 83 -4.29 -3.01 -12.46
C ASP A 83 -2.92 -3.67 -12.25
N ALA A 84 -2.27 -3.40 -11.11
CA ALA A 84 -1.01 -4.06 -10.77
C ALA A 84 -1.16 -5.58 -10.61
N HIS A 85 -2.24 -6.04 -9.97
CA HIS A 85 -2.51 -7.48 -9.82
C HIS A 85 -2.87 -8.11 -11.16
N ALA A 86 -3.73 -7.46 -11.95
CA ALA A 86 -4.09 -7.92 -13.29
C ALA A 86 -2.86 -8.06 -14.20
N ALA A 87 -1.93 -7.09 -14.14
CA ALA A 87 -0.69 -7.13 -14.93
C ALA A 87 0.21 -8.36 -14.62
N VAL A 88 0.14 -8.92 -13.40
CA VAL A 88 0.84 -10.18 -13.07
C VAL A 88 0.09 -11.41 -13.59
N GLU A 89 -1.24 -11.39 -13.57
CA GLU A 89 -2.08 -12.50 -14.06
C GLU A 89 -2.06 -12.62 -15.59
N GLU A 90 -1.95 -11.49 -16.29
CA GLU A 90 -1.86 -11.43 -17.74
C GLU A 90 -0.52 -11.94 -18.29
N VAL A 91 0.44 -12.27 -17.42
CA VAL A 91 1.71 -12.87 -17.81
C VAL A 91 1.47 -14.26 -18.40
N GLY A 92 1.38 -14.34 -19.73
CA GLY A 92 1.13 -15.57 -20.48
C GLY A 92 2.32 -16.54 -20.58
N VAL A 93 3.36 -16.37 -19.77
CA VAL A 93 4.54 -17.26 -19.74
C VAL A 93 4.65 -17.96 -18.39
N SER A 94 5.08 -19.23 -18.38
CA SER A 94 5.35 -19.96 -17.14
C SER A 94 6.67 -19.54 -16.48
N THR A 95 7.59 -18.96 -17.25
CA THR A 95 8.89 -18.49 -16.78
C THR A 95 9.22 -17.15 -17.42
N GLY A 96 9.45 -16.14 -16.58
CA GLY A 96 9.84 -14.78 -17.00
C GLY A 96 11.14 -14.33 -16.31
N THR A 97 11.44 -13.04 -16.44
CA THR A 97 12.58 -12.38 -15.77
C THR A 97 12.07 -11.22 -14.92
N ILE A 98 12.95 -10.52 -14.21
CA ILE A 98 12.57 -9.31 -13.47
C ILE A 98 11.95 -8.23 -14.36
N SER A 99 12.22 -8.21 -15.68
CA SER A 99 11.62 -7.23 -16.59
C SER A 99 10.12 -7.48 -16.80
N THR A 100 9.65 -8.72 -16.57
CA THR A 100 8.22 -9.06 -16.57
C THR A 100 7.47 -8.39 -15.42
N LEU A 101 8.19 -7.92 -14.38
CA LEU A 101 7.60 -7.21 -13.23
C LEU A 101 7.57 -5.68 -13.43
N ARG A 102 7.96 -5.15 -14.60
CA ARG A 102 8.01 -3.71 -14.85
C ARG A 102 6.62 -3.07 -14.75
N GLU A 103 5.64 -3.64 -15.46
CA GLU A 103 4.27 -3.11 -15.49
C GLU A 103 3.59 -3.13 -14.10
N PRO A 104 3.56 -4.26 -13.35
CA PRO A 104 2.94 -4.25 -12.03
C PRO A 104 3.63 -3.29 -11.06
N LEU A 105 4.96 -3.12 -11.14
CA LEU A 105 5.66 -2.09 -10.34
C LEU A 105 5.28 -0.67 -10.74
N ALA A 106 5.09 -0.39 -12.03
CA ALA A 106 4.68 0.93 -12.50
C ALA A 106 3.28 1.29 -11.97
N GLN A 107 2.35 0.33 -12.00
CA GLN A 107 1.00 0.51 -11.44
C GLN A 107 1.04 0.72 -9.92
N LEU A 108 1.83 -0.08 -9.18
CA LEU A 108 2.01 0.11 -7.74
C LEU A 108 2.62 1.47 -7.40
N GLN A 109 3.63 1.92 -8.16
CA GLN A 109 4.19 3.25 -7.96
C GLN A 109 3.12 4.34 -8.16
N ALA A 110 2.36 4.27 -9.26
CA ALA A 110 1.29 5.23 -9.52
C ALA A 110 0.23 5.22 -8.39
N ALA A 111 -0.05 4.06 -7.79
CA ALA A 111 -0.91 3.96 -6.62
C ALA A 111 -0.32 4.70 -5.40
N LEU A 112 0.97 4.50 -5.10
CA LEU A 112 1.65 5.19 -4.00
C LEU A 112 1.68 6.71 -4.20
N ASP A 113 1.97 7.17 -5.43
CA ASP A 113 1.98 8.60 -5.79
C ASP A 113 0.59 9.23 -5.56
N LEU A 114 -0.49 8.52 -5.89
CA LEU A 114 -1.86 8.98 -5.64
C LEU A 114 -2.20 9.06 -4.15
N MET A 115 -1.69 8.13 -3.34
CA MET A 115 -1.87 8.18 -1.88
C MET A 115 -1.06 9.32 -1.27
N GLU A 116 0.12 9.64 -1.80
CA GLU A 116 0.90 10.81 -1.41
C GLU A 116 0.20 12.12 -1.80
N GLU A 117 -0.38 12.20 -3.00
CA GLU A 117 -1.22 13.34 -3.42
C GLU A 117 -2.42 13.51 -2.49
N LEU A 118 -3.09 12.41 -2.12
CA LEU A 118 -4.20 12.43 -1.17
C LEU A 118 -3.79 12.92 0.21
N ASN A 119 -2.65 12.46 0.73
CA ASN A 119 -2.09 12.94 1.99
C ASN A 119 -1.78 14.45 1.93
N SER A 120 -1.12 14.89 0.86
CA SER A 120 -0.79 16.30 0.63
C SER A 120 -2.03 17.19 0.50
N TYR A 121 -3.11 16.64 -0.05
CA TYR A 121 -4.40 17.32 -0.15
C TYR A 121 -5.08 17.44 1.23
N ASP A 122 -5.03 16.39 2.04
CA ASP A 122 -5.58 16.38 3.41
C ASP A 122 -4.86 17.36 4.35
N GLU A 123 -3.56 17.58 4.17
CA GLU A 123 -2.81 18.60 4.92
C GLU A 123 -3.33 20.01 4.65
N LYS A 124 -3.78 20.28 3.41
CA LYS A 124 -4.29 21.59 2.99
C LYS A 124 -5.79 21.74 3.24
N ASN A 125 -6.52 20.63 3.28
CA ASN A 125 -7.97 20.58 3.42
C ASN A 125 -8.30 19.63 4.58
N PRO A 126 -8.36 20.10 5.83
CA PRO A 126 -8.61 19.22 6.97
C PRO A 126 -9.94 18.46 6.84
N VAL A 127 -9.95 17.19 7.26
CA VAL A 127 -11.15 16.35 7.23
C VAL A 127 -12.07 16.69 8.40
N HIS A 128 -13.36 16.84 8.14
CA HIS A 128 -14.37 17.14 9.14
C HIS A 128 -15.32 15.96 9.42
N TRP A 129 -15.93 15.96 10.61
CA TRP A 129 -16.86 14.91 11.05
C TRP A 129 -18.08 14.71 10.16
N PHE A 130 -18.52 15.75 9.45
CA PHE A 130 -19.65 15.64 8.55
C PHE A 130 -19.27 14.94 7.23
N GLU A 131 -17.97 14.88 6.89
CA GLU A 131 -17.46 14.25 5.68
C GLU A 131 -17.27 12.74 5.82
N VAL A 132 -16.76 12.32 6.98
CA VAL A 132 -16.42 10.92 7.26
C VAL A 132 -17.63 10.05 7.57
N PHE A 133 -17.45 8.74 7.40
CA PHE A 133 -18.50 7.73 7.58
C PHE A 133 -19.13 7.82 8.98
N PRO A 134 -20.48 7.84 9.10
CA PRO A 134 -21.14 8.03 10.38
C PRO A 134 -21.23 6.72 11.17
N THR A 135 -20.15 6.28 11.80
CA THR A 135 -20.24 5.19 12.79
C THR A 135 -20.45 5.78 14.18
N LYS A 136 -21.63 5.53 14.77
CA LYS A 136 -22.05 6.05 16.08
C LYS A 136 -21.06 5.69 17.21
N ASP A 137 -20.34 4.59 17.08
CA ASP A 137 -19.42 4.05 18.09
C ASP A 137 -17.98 4.60 17.99
N VAL A 138 -17.60 5.23 16.87
CA VAL A 138 -16.20 5.65 16.61
C VAL A 138 -15.94 7.10 17.01
N LYS A 139 -17.00 7.92 17.11
CA LYS A 139 -16.91 9.35 17.47
C LYS A 139 -16.31 9.62 18.85
N PHE A 140 -16.31 8.63 19.74
CA PHE A 140 -15.81 8.77 21.10
C PHE A 140 -14.31 8.50 21.25
N HIS A 141 -13.64 7.98 20.20
CA HIS A 141 -12.26 7.49 20.31
C HIS A 141 -11.27 8.04 19.29
N LEU A 142 -11.72 8.60 18.17
CA LEU A 142 -10.85 9.11 17.11
C LEU A 142 -11.28 10.50 16.67
N SER A 143 -10.33 11.33 16.23
CA SER A 143 -10.67 12.53 15.44
C SER A 143 -11.08 12.12 14.01
N PRO A 144 -11.77 12.98 13.24
CA PRO A 144 -12.13 12.66 11.85
C PRO A 144 -10.90 12.46 10.96
N LYS A 145 -9.80 13.18 11.27
CA LYS A 145 -8.49 13.00 10.63
C LYS A 145 -7.95 11.59 10.89
N ASP A 146 -8.01 11.13 12.14
CA ASP A 146 -7.50 9.81 12.52
C ASP A 146 -8.33 8.69 11.90
N LEU A 147 -9.66 8.84 11.90
CA LEU A 147 -10.55 7.88 11.24
C LEU A 147 -10.23 7.76 9.75
N TRP A 148 -10.03 8.88 9.07
CA TRP A 148 -9.64 8.88 7.66
C TRP A 148 -8.24 8.31 7.43
N LEU A 149 -7.30 8.60 8.31
CA LEU A 149 -5.96 8.01 8.27
C LEU A 149 -6.01 6.48 8.43
N HIS A 150 -6.75 5.97 9.42
CA HIS A 150 -6.94 4.53 9.62
C HIS A 150 -7.55 3.87 8.38
N PHE A 151 -8.57 4.48 7.77
CA PHE A 151 -9.18 4.00 6.54
C PHE A 151 -8.17 3.92 5.38
N LYS A 152 -7.37 4.98 5.18
CA LYS A 152 -6.31 5.00 4.15
C LYS A 152 -5.24 3.95 4.41
N LEU A 153 -4.85 3.74 5.67
CA LEU A 153 -3.88 2.72 6.04
C LEU A 153 -4.42 1.32 5.75
N GLU A 154 -5.63 0.97 6.19
CA GLU A 154 -6.22 -0.33 5.81
C GLU A 154 -6.34 -0.49 4.28
N SER A 155 -6.67 0.59 3.57
CA SER A 155 -6.74 0.59 2.10
C SER A 155 -5.37 0.41 1.43
N ILE A 156 -4.27 0.92 2.01
CA ILE A 156 -2.94 0.82 1.41
C ILE A 156 -2.25 -0.52 1.70
N ARG A 157 -2.70 -1.24 2.72
CA ARG A 157 -2.07 -2.48 3.17
C ARG A 157 -1.91 -3.52 2.04
N PRO A 158 -2.92 -3.84 1.21
CA PRO A 158 -2.75 -4.81 0.12
C PRO A 158 -1.69 -4.35 -0.90
N CYS A 159 -1.67 -3.06 -1.24
CA CYS A 159 -0.68 -2.45 -2.11
C CYS A 159 0.76 -2.64 -1.56
N LEU A 160 0.97 -2.38 -0.27
CA LEU A 160 2.28 -2.52 0.37
C LEU A 160 2.72 -3.98 0.47
N VAL A 161 1.81 -4.89 0.82
CA VAL A 161 2.09 -6.33 0.86
C VAL A 161 2.52 -6.82 -0.52
N PHE A 162 1.78 -6.44 -1.57
CA PHE A 162 2.11 -6.83 -2.93
C PHE A 162 3.47 -6.26 -3.37
N LEU A 163 3.72 -4.99 -3.10
CA LEU A 163 5.01 -4.35 -3.36
C LEU A 163 6.16 -5.12 -2.70
N VAL A 164 6.05 -5.44 -1.40
CA VAL A 164 7.10 -6.18 -0.67
C VAL A 164 7.37 -7.53 -1.32
N ARG A 165 6.32 -8.24 -1.77
CA ARG A 165 6.48 -9.52 -2.47
C ARG A 165 7.21 -9.36 -3.81
N LEU A 166 6.95 -8.29 -4.56
CA LEU A 166 7.71 -8.00 -5.78
C LEU A 166 9.16 -7.62 -5.48
N LEU A 167 9.39 -6.76 -4.48
CA LEU A 167 10.75 -6.36 -4.07
C LEU A 167 11.57 -7.56 -3.59
N LYS A 168 10.96 -8.49 -2.86
CA LYS A 168 11.58 -9.76 -2.45
C LYS A 168 12.07 -10.60 -3.63
N LEU A 169 11.35 -10.59 -4.75
CA LEU A 169 11.75 -11.29 -5.96
C LEU A 169 12.89 -10.57 -6.70
N ILE A 170 12.88 -9.25 -6.69
CA ILE A 170 13.80 -8.41 -7.47
C ILE A 170 15.13 -8.19 -6.73
N LEU A 171 15.08 -8.04 -5.40
CA LEU A 171 16.19 -7.68 -4.52
C LEU A 171 16.49 -8.81 -3.51
N PRO A 172 17.06 -9.94 -3.96
CA PRO A 172 17.29 -11.09 -3.09
C PRO A 172 18.34 -10.84 -2.00
N ASP A 173 19.23 -9.86 -2.18
CA ASP A 173 20.29 -9.51 -1.20
C ASP A 173 19.72 -9.00 0.13
N HIS A 174 18.44 -8.57 0.14
CA HIS A 174 17.74 -8.07 1.33
C HIS A 174 16.55 -8.95 1.72
N LEU A 175 16.61 -10.25 1.42
CA LEU A 175 15.51 -11.19 1.65
C LEU A 175 14.94 -11.14 3.08
N ASP A 176 15.81 -11.13 4.10
CA ASP A 176 15.39 -11.11 5.50
C ASP A 176 14.60 -9.85 5.85
N MET A 177 15.05 -8.69 5.34
CA MET A 177 14.36 -7.41 5.49
C MET A 177 12.96 -7.46 4.86
N TRP A 178 12.84 -8.03 3.66
CA TRP A 178 11.53 -8.16 2.99
C TRP A 178 10.59 -9.13 3.71
N ILE A 179 11.11 -10.24 4.24
CA ILE A 179 10.34 -11.17 5.07
C ILE A 179 9.82 -10.47 6.32
N GLU A 180 10.67 -9.69 7.00
CA GLU A 180 10.27 -8.92 8.17
C GLU A 180 9.20 -7.87 7.82
N CYS A 181 9.35 -7.18 6.70
CA CYS A 181 8.37 -6.21 6.21
C CYS A 181 7.01 -6.88 5.93
N GLU A 182 7.00 -8.00 5.23
CA GLU A 182 5.79 -8.77 4.92
C GLU A 182 5.11 -9.26 6.21
N ALA A 183 5.90 -9.78 7.17
CA ALA A 183 5.41 -10.22 8.46
C ALA A 183 4.84 -9.06 9.29
N SER A 184 5.47 -7.89 9.27
CA SER A 184 4.97 -6.70 9.98
C SER A 184 3.62 -6.24 9.41
N LEU A 185 3.51 -6.18 8.08
CA LEU A 185 2.28 -5.81 7.38
C LEU A 185 1.13 -6.81 7.57
N THR A 186 1.38 -8.04 8.05
CA THR A 186 0.33 -9.07 8.25
C THR A 186 -0.14 -9.20 9.70
N ARG A 187 0.51 -8.52 10.65
CA ARG A 187 0.09 -8.50 12.06
C ARG A 187 -1.21 -7.71 12.27
N LYS A 188 -1.90 -7.94 13.39
CA LYS A 188 -3.10 -7.18 13.75
C LYS A 188 -2.76 -5.73 14.09
N GLU A 189 -1.59 -5.53 14.71
CA GLU A 189 -1.09 -4.23 15.17
C GLU A 189 -0.27 -3.49 14.09
N TRP A 190 -0.42 -3.86 12.81
CA TRP A 190 0.41 -3.34 11.73
C TRP A 190 0.30 -1.80 11.59
N ILE A 191 -0.90 -1.23 11.71
CA ILE A 191 -1.11 0.23 11.67
C ILE A 191 -0.30 0.92 12.77
N ARG A 192 -0.39 0.41 13.99
CA ARG A 192 0.36 0.94 15.13
C ARG A 192 1.85 0.92 14.82
N GLN A 193 2.37 -0.23 14.39
CA GLN A 193 3.79 -0.38 14.11
C GLN A 193 4.23 0.54 12.97
N PHE A 194 3.43 0.64 11.91
CA PHE A 194 3.69 1.50 10.76
C PHE A 194 3.78 2.99 11.13
N ILE A 195 2.92 3.45 12.05
CA ILE A 195 2.96 4.81 12.59
C ILE A 195 4.18 5.01 13.50
N LEU A 196 4.45 4.07 14.41
CA LEU A 196 5.58 4.17 15.34
C LEU A 196 6.95 4.12 14.64
N ASP A 197 7.04 3.39 13.54
CA ASP A 197 8.26 3.29 12.72
C ASP A 197 8.47 4.52 11.81
N SER A 198 7.53 5.48 11.82
CA SER A 198 7.70 6.75 11.11
C SER A 198 8.54 7.72 11.96
N PRO A 199 9.44 8.54 11.39
CA PRO A 199 10.45 9.29 12.12
C PRO A 199 9.91 10.44 12.97
N ASN A 200 8.64 10.80 12.81
CA ASN A 200 7.93 11.73 13.67
C ASN A 200 6.64 11.05 14.12
N PRO A 201 6.71 10.05 15.03
CA PRO A 201 5.51 9.42 15.54
C PRO A 201 4.73 10.47 16.36
N PRO A 202 3.38 10.50 16.29
CA PRO A 202 2.59 11.42 17.11
C PRO A 202 2.85 11.17 18.61
N GLU A 203 2.94 12.24 19.40
CA GLU A 203 3.21 12.18 20.85
C GLU A 203 2.11 11.44 21.63
N ASP A 204 0.86 11.52 21.16
CA ASP A 204 -0.28 10.75 21.66
C ASP A 204 -0.43 9.42 20.89
N ALA A 205 0.20 8.37 21.42
CA ALA A 205 0.11 7.01 20.90
C ALA A 205 -1.24 6.32 21.20
N ASP A 206 -2.35 7.03 21.38
CA ASP A 206 -3.68 6.40 21.52
C ASP A 206 -4.26 5.92 20.17
N LEU A 207 -3.67 6.33 19.03
CA LEU A 207 -3.79 5.68 17.71
C LEU A 207 -3.34 4.20 17.72
N ALA A 208 -2.68 3.77 18.80
CA ALA A 208 -1.99 2.49 18.93
C ALA A 208 -2.77 1.42 19.71
N ARG A 209 -4.00 1.70 20.17
CA ARG A 209 -4.83 0.62 20.71
C ARG A 209 -5.22 -0.31 19.58
N PRO A 210 -5.11 -1.64 19.75
CA PRO A 210 -5.72 -2.58 18.82
C PRO A 210 -7.23 -2.33 18.89
N MET A 211 -7.71 -1.48 17.99
CA MET A 211 -9.12 -1.32 17.76
C MET A 211 -9.58 -2.65 17.18
N GLY A 212 -10.52 -3.31 17.86
CA GLY A 212 -11.29 -4.41 17.30
C GLY A 212 -12.21 -3.91 16.19
N PHE A 213 -11.67 -3.18 15.21
CA PHE A 213 -12.32 -2.97 13.94
C PHE A 213 -12.26 -4.29 13.19
N ASP A 214 -13.23 -5.15 13.48
CA ASP A 214 -13.75 -6.06 12.47
C ASP A 214 -14.45 -5.21 11.40
N LEU A 215 -13.68 -4.44 10.63
CA LEU A 215 -14.08 -3.95 9.31
C LEU A 215 -14.06 -5.18 8.38
N ILE A 216 -15.01 -6.10 8.64
CA ILE A 216 -15.35 -7.29 7.85
C ILE A 216 -14.16 -7.86 7.07
N VAL A 217 -13.12 -8.29 7.79
CA VAL A 217 -12.23 -9.34 7.29
C VAL A 217 -12.66 -10.61 8.00
N ARG A 218 -13.81 -11.15 7.56
CA ARG A 218 -14.01 -12.58 7.72
C ARG A 218 -12.95 -13.23 6.86
N GLN A 219 -11.95 -13.78 7.53
CA GLN A 219 -11.04 -14.76 6.96
C GLN A 219 -11.85 -15.76 6.12
N ALA A 220 -11.52 -15.82 4.84
CA ALA A 220 -11.72 -17.00 4.01
C ALA A 220 -10.33 -17.45 3.58
#